data_AF-A0A3M9Z018-F1
#
_entry.id   AF-A0A3M9Z018-F1
#
_cell.length_a   1.000
_cell.length_b   1.000
_cell.length_c   1.000
_cell.angle_alpha   90.00
_cell.angle_beta   90.00
_cell.angle_gamma   90.00
#
_symmetry.space_group_name_H-M   'P 1'
#
loop_
_entity.id
_entity.type
_entity.pdbx_description
1 polymer ?
#
loop_
_entity_poly.entity_id
_entity_poly.type
_entity_poly.pdbx_seq_one_letter_code
_entity_poly.pdbx_strand_id
1 'polypeptide(L)'
;MPTWWIRPFFTSSIKKKETDKVLKRITETACTQIGIYTNHLLQITTALESCAELKSQFKQIVTVNEAMPIAAVDAFKLYSMGLIRLIDASENVAAPRCHLYQRYFYNYFKRQS
;
A
#
# COMPACT_ATOMS: atom_id res chain seq x y z
N MET A 1 28.25 -54.17 -4.17
CA MET A 1 27.60 -53.29 -3.18
C MET A 1 27.30 -51.96 -3.84
N PRO A 2 26.05 -51.50 -3.96
CA PRO A 2 25.76 -50.28 -4.69
C PRO A 2 25.73 -49.07 -3.74
N THR A 3 26.58 -48.09 -4.00
CA THR A 3 26.71 -46.83 -3.24
C THR A 3 25.72 -45.79 -3.77
N TRP A 4 24.47 -45.85 -3.31
CA TRP A 4 23.41 -44.87 -3.59
C TRP A 4 23.48 -43.61 -2.69
N TRP A 5 24.64 -42.98 -2.58
CA TRP A 5 24.78 -41.69 -1.90
C TRP A 5 25.22 -40.65 -2.91
N ILE A 6 24.26 -39.82 -3.33
CA ILE A 6 24.34 -38.40 -3.67
C ILE A 6 23.08 -38.10 -4.50
N ARG A 7 21.98 -37.85 -3.79
CA ARG A 7 20.94 -36.96 -4.29
C ARG A 7 21.27 -35.58 -3.72
N PRO A 8 21.65 -34.57 -4.51
CA PRO A 8 21.66 -33.20 -4.03
C PRO A 8 20.21 -32.72 -4.01
N PHE A 9 19.61 -32.79 -2.83
CA PHE A 9 18.45 -32.01 -2.48
C PHE A 9 18.91 -30.56 -2.30
N PHE A 10 18.95 -29.77 -3.38
CA PHE A 10 19.03 -28.31 -3.24
C PHE A 10 18.52 -27.57 -4.48
N THR A 11 17.20 -27.46 -4.61
CA THR A 11 16.59 -26.50 -5.55
C THR A 11 15.62 -25.59 -4.80
N SER A 12 16.11 -24.75 -3.88
CA SER A 12 15.29 -23.71 -3.24
C SER A 12 15.73 -22.28 -3.60
N SER A 13 16.97 -22.07 -4.05
CA SER A 13 17.49 -20.71 -4.29
C SER A 13 17.11 -20.06 -5.63
N ILE A 14 16.65 -20.79 -6.64
CA ILE A 14 16.34 -20.21 -7.97
C ILE A 14 14.95 -19.54 -8.01
N LYS A 15 13.95 -20.04 -7.27
CA LYS A 15 12.58 -19.50 -7.32
C LYS A 15 12.41 -18.12 -6.67
N LYS A 16 13.23 -17.77 -5.68
CA LYS A 16 13.04 -16.55 -4.87
C LYS A 16 13.41 -15.26 -5.62
N LYS A 17 14.38 -15.32 -6.54
CA LYS A 17 14.93 -14.14 -7.23
C LYS A 17 14.04 -13.64 -8.38
N GLU A 18 13.33 -14.55 -9.04
CA GLU A 18 12.39 -14.24 -10.13
C GLU A 18 11.11 -13.58 -9.58
N THR A 19 10.59 -14.11 -8.48
CA THR A 19 9.36 -13.61 -7.83
C THR A 19 9.52 -12.19 -7.33
N ASP A 20 10.66 -11.81 -6.77
CA ASP A 20 10.89 -10.45 -6.26
C ASP A 20 10.88 -9.39 -7.37
N LYS A 21 11.37 -9.74 -8.57
CA LYS A 21 11.32 -8.85 -9.75
C LYS A 21 9.89 -8.69 -10.27
N VAL A 22 9.13 -9.78 -10.32
CA VAL A 22 7.73 -9.75 -10.74
C VAL A 22 6.89 -8.97 -9.74
N LEU A 23 7.08 -9.17 -8.44
CA LEU A 23 6.40 -8.43 -7.38
C LEU A 23 6.72 -6.93 -7.43
N LYS A 24 7.99 -6.54 -7.62
CA LYS A 24 8.34 -5.13 -7.82
C LYS A 24 7.65 -4.54 -9.05
N ARG A 25 7.69 -5.23 -10.19
CA ARG A 25 7.08 -4.77 -11.43
C ARG A 25 5.55 -4.66 -11.32
N ILE A 26 4.91 -5.65 -10.68
CA ILE A 26 3.47 -5.60 -10.35
C ILE A 26 3.20 -4.44 -9.40
N THR A 27 4.03 -4.17 -8.41
CA THR A 27 3.83 -3.02 -7.50
C THR A 27 3.97 -1.69 -8.23
N GLU A 28 4.91 -1.59 -9.17
CA GLU A 28 5.12 -0.41 -10.00
C GLU A 28 3.94 -0.13 -10.94
N THR A 29 3.38 -1.16 -11.59
CA THR A 29 2.21 -1.04 -12.45
C THR A 29 0.88 -1.06 -11.68
N ALA A 30 0.82 -1.66 -10.51
CA ALA A 30 -0.33 -1.65 -9.61
C ALA A 30 -0.65 -0.24 -9.12
N CYS A 31 0.39 0.58 -8.92
CA CYS A 31 0.25 2.00 -8.61
C CYS A 31 -0.13 2.86 -9.84
N THR A 32 -0.60 2.27 -10.94
CA THR A 32 -1.11 3.03 -12.10
C THR A 32 -2.53 2.59 -12.44
N GLN A 33 -3.23 3.44 -13.18
CA GLN A 33 -4.63 3.24 -13.63
C GLN A 33 -4.81 2.07 -14.63
N ILE A 34 -3.75 1.29 -14.89
CA ILE A 34 -3.76 0.13 -15.80
C ILE A 34 -3.42 -1.16 -15.01
N GLY A 35 -3.15 -1.05 -13.70
CA GLY A 35 -2.78 -2.17 -12.85
C GLY A 35 -3.97 -3.01 -12.34
N ILE A 36 -3.66 -4.17 -11.75
CA ILE A 36 -4.65 -5.10 -11.20
C ILE A 36 -5.50 -4.53 -10.04
N TYR A 37 -5.09 -3.41 -9.45
CA TYR A 37 -5.81 -2.72 -8.38
C TYR A 37 -6.62 -1.50 -8.84
N THR A 38 -6.68 -1.24 -10.16
CA THR A 38 -7.31 -0.02 -10.71
C THR A 38 -8.72 0.18 -10.21
N ASN A 39 -9.59 -0.84 -10.28
CA ASN A 39 -10.98 -0.71 -9.85
C ASN A 39 -11.10 -0.32 -8.37
N HIS A 40 -10.31 -0.96 -7.51
CA HIS A 40 -10.29 -0.67 -6.08
C HIS A 40 -9.75 0.74 -5.78
N LEU A 41 -8.67 1.14 -6.46
CA LEU A 41 -8.09 2.47 -6.31
C LEU A 41 -9.04 3.56 -6.80
N LEU A 42 -9.79 3.33 -7.89
CA LEU A 42 -10.81 4.25 -8.37
C LEU A 42 -11.95 4.38 -7.37
N GLN A 43 -12.49 3.27 -6.86
CA GLN A 43 -13.55 3.30 -5.84
C GLN A 43 -13.14 4.10 -4.61
N ILE A 44 -11.92 3.89 -4.11
CA ILE A 44 -11.40 4.69 -3.00
C ILE A 44 -11.28 6.17 -3.40
N THR A 45 -10.74 6.44 -4.58
CA THR A 45 -10.53 7.82 -5.04
C THR A 45 -11.85 8.57 -5.13
N THR A 46 -12.88 7.96 -5.70
CA THR A 46 -14.24 8.51 -5.75
C THR A 46 -14.82 8.75 -4.36
N ALA A 47 -14.62 7.81 -3.43
CA ALA A 47 -15.05 7.99 -2.04
C ALA A 47 -14.32 9.16 -1.35
N LEU A 48 -13.02 9.33 -1.57
CA LEU A 48 -12.26 10.48 -1.06
C LEU A 48 -12.73 11.80 -1.68
N GLU A 49 -13.10 11.81 -2.95
CA GLU A 49 -13.61 13.03 -3.61
C GLU A 49 -14.98 13.47 -3.10
N SER A 50 -15.79 12.55 -2.58
CA SER A 50 -17.07 12.88 -1.96
C SER A 50 -16.93 13.67 -0.65
N CYS A 51 -15.75 13.65 -0.02
CA CYS A 51 -15.50 14.28 1.28
C CYS A 51 -14.15 15.04 1.27
N ALA A 52 -14.21 16.36 1.04
CA ALA A 52 -13.02 17.20 0.90
C ALA A 52 -12.14 17.22 2.17
N GLU A 53 -12.73 17.16 3.36
CA GLU A 53 -12.02 17.15 4.63
C GLU A 53 -11.20 15.87 4.81
N LEU A 54 -11.82 14.71 4.56
CA LEU A 54 -11.17 13.39 4.57
C LEU A 54 -10.01 13.33 3.56
N LYS A 55 -10.22 13.87 2.35
CA LYS A 55 -9.20 13.96 1.30
C LYS A 55 -8.00 14.79 1.76
N SER A 56 -8.24 15.93 2.41
CA SER A 56 -7.19 16.83 2.90
C SER A 56 -6.33 16.16 3.97
N GLN A 57 -6.97 15.54 4.97
CA GLN A 57 -6.24 14.79 6.01
C GLN A 57 -5.44 13.64 5.43
N PHE A 58 -6.03 12.85 4.53
CA PHE A 58 -5.32 11.75 3.91
C PHE A 58 -4.15 12.22 3.03
N LYS A 59 -4.31 13.35 2.32
CA LYS A 59 -3.21 14.00 1.57
C LYS A 59 -2.03 14.34 2.47
N GLN A 60 -2.27 14.87 3.67
CA GLN A 60 -1.20 15.16 4.63
C GLN A 60 -0.47 13.89 5.05
N ILE A 61 -1.19 12.83 5.42
CA ILE A 61 -0.61 11.54 5.84
C ILE A 61 0.33 10.98 4.76
N VAL A 62 -0.10 10.95 3.50
CA VAL A 62 0.73 10.39 2.41
C VAL A 62 1.88 11.30 1.99
N THR A 63 1.82 12.60 2.30
CA THR A 63 2.87 13.59 1.95
C THR A 63 3.97 13.63 3.00
N VAL A 64 3.62 13.63 4.29
CA VAL A 64 4.59 13.73 5.39
C VAL A 64 5.37 12.43 5.55
N ASN A 65 4.82 11.29 5.11
CA ASN A 65 5.42 9.95 5.29
C ASN A 65 5.65 9.57 6.77
N GLU A 66 5.07 10.32 7.69
CA GLU A 66 5.16 10.07 9.13
C GLU A 66 3.77 9.85 9.70
N ALA A 67 3.74 9.25 10.88
CA ALA A 67 2.51 9.01 11.60
C ALA A 67 2.00 10.35 12.15
N MET A 68 0.74 10.68 11.87
CA MET A 68 0.15 11.96 12.25
C MET A 68 -1.17 11.73 12.99
N PRO A 69 -1.47 12.50 14.05
CA PRO A 69 -2.79 12.48 14.65
C PRO A 69 -3.84 12.99 13.67
N ILE A 70 -4.97 12.31 13.62
CA ILE A 70 -6.13 12.69 12.80
C ILE A 70 -7.42 12.57 13.60
N ALA A 71 -8.47 13.25 13.14
CA ALA A 71 -9.77 13.20 13.81
C ALA A 71 -10.29 11.75 13.87
N ALA A 72 -10.80 11.32 15.03
CA ALA A 72 -11.22 9.94 15.26
C ALA A 72 -12.21 9.40 14.21
N VAL A 73 -13.15 10.24 13.75
CA VAL A 73 -14.13 9.89 12.71
C VAL A 73 -13.44 9.60 11.38
N ASP A 74 -12.50 10.43 10.99
CA ASP A 74 -11.76 10.29 9.73
C ASP A 74 -10.76 9.13 9.81
N ALA A 75 -10.15 8.93 10.98
CA ALA A 75 -9.32 7.78 11.28
C ALA A 75 -10.08 6.47 11.09
N PHE A 76 -11.29 6.39 11.66
CA PHE A 76 -12.13 5.21 11.52
C PHE A 76 -12.55 4.97 10.06
N LYS A 77 -12.92 6.02 9.32
CA LYS A 77 -13.25 5.92 7.89
C LYS A 77 -12.07 5.42 7.06
N LEU A 78 -10.91 6.07 7.17
CA LEU A 78 -9.70 5.70 6.41
C LEU A 78 -9.21 4.28 6.78
N TYR A 79 -9.34 3.91 8.06
CA TYR A 79 -9.01 2.56 8.53
C TYR A 79 -9.96 1.52 7.94
N SER A 80 -11.26 1.80 7.91
CA SER A 80 -12.29 0.94 7.32
C SER A 80 -12.13 0.77 5.80
N MET A 81 -11.64 1.81 5.11
CA MET A 81 -11.25 1.75 3.70
C MET A 81 -9.92 1.01 3.48
N GLY A 82 -9.22 0.63 4.54
CA GLY A 82 -7.94 -0.08 4.48
C GLY A 82 -6.75 0.79 4.05
N LEU A 83 -6.89 2.11 4.07
CA LEU A 83 -5.86 3.05 3.59
C LEU A 83 -4.76 3.31 4.61
N ILE A 84 -5.14 3.35 5.88
CA ILE A 84 -4.23 3.64 6.99
C ILE A 84 -4.18 2.47 7.98
N ARG A 85 -3.17 2.52 8.83
CA ARG A 85 -3.09 1.77 10.09
C ARG A 85 -3.01 2.77 11.23
N LEU A 86 -3.65 2.44 12.36
CA LEU A 86 -3.48 3.18 13.60
C LEU A 86 -2.24 2.65 14.29
N ILE A 87 -1.28 3.54 14.56
CA ILE A 87 -0.08 3.22 15.35
C ILE A 87 -0.41 3.34 16.84
N ASP A 88 -1.16 4.38 17.20
CA ASP A 88 -1.70 4.57 18.55
C ASP A 88 -3.21 4.79 18.47
N ALA A 89 -3.97 3.95 19.18
CA ALA A 89 -5.42 4.01 19.22
C ALA A 89 -5.95 5.10 20.16
N SER A 90 -5.17 5.51 21.16
CA SER A 90 -5.56 6.55 22.12
C SER A 90 -5.44 7.95 21.53
N GLU A 91 -4.42 8.17 20.69
CA GLU A 91 -4.15 9.45 20.03
C GLU A 91 -4.61 9.50 18.56
N ASN A 92 -5.22 8.42 18.05
CA ASN A 92 -5.63 8.28 16.65
C ASN A 92 -4.50 8.60 15.66
N VAL A 93 -3.28 8.16 15.99
CA VAL A 93 -2.10 8.40 15.17
C VAL A 93 -2.11 7.43 14.00
N ALA A 94 -2.21 7.98 12.79
CA ALA A 94 -2.39 7.22 11.56
C ALA A 94 -1.15 7.28 10.67
N ALA A 95 -0.84 6.14 10.04
CA ALA A 95 0.16 6.05 8.98
C ALA A 95 -0.40 5.28 7.78
N PRO A 96 0.14 5.46 6.56
CA PRO A 96 -0.26 4.67 5.40
C PRO A 96 -0.11 3.17 5.69
N ARG A 97 -1.11 2.36 5.30
CA ARG A 97 -1.08 0.92 5.56
C ARG A 97 0.00 0.20 4.75
N CYS A 98 0.21 0.62 3.51
CA CYS A 98 1.22 0.03 2.64
C CYS A 98 1.82 1.07 1.68
N HIS A 99 3.04 0.77 1.21
CA HIS A 99 3.79 1.62 0.28
C HIS A 99 3.07 1.81 -1.06
N LEU A 100 2.24 0.85 -1.49
CA LEU A 100 1.45 0.94 -2.71
C LEU A 100 0.47 2.11 -2.63
N TYR A 101 -0.35 2.17 -1.58
CA TYR A 101 -1.32 3.27 -1.40
C TYR A 101 -0.61 4.60 -1.25
N GLN A 102 0.44 4.65 -0.42
CA GLN A 102 1.23 5.86 -0.26
C GLN A 102 1.73 6.39 -1.60
N ARG A 103 2.42 5.56 -2.40
CA ARG A 103 3.00 5.96 -3.68
C ARG A 103 1.93 6.33 -4.71
N TYR A 104 0.81 5.61 -4.76
CA TYR A 104 -0.30 5.93 -5.65
C TYR A 104 -0.90 7.30 -5.30
N PHE A 105 -1.31 7.49 -4.04
CA PHE A 105 -2.00 8.71 -3.61
C PHE A 105 -1.08 9.92 -3.52
N TYR A 106 0.20 9.74 -3.20
CA TYR A 106 1.20 10.80 -3.31
C TYR A 106 1.28 11.33 -4.75
N ASN A 107 1.40 10.43 -5.74
CA ASN A 107 1.41 10.82 -7.16
C ASN A 107 0.06 11.41 -7.61
N TYR A 108 -1.05 10.86 -7.12
CA TYR A 108 -2.40 11.36 -7.39
C TYR A 108 -2.55 12.82 -6.94
N PHE A 109 -2.20 13.12 -5.69
CA PHE A 109 -2.29 14.48 -5.15
C PHE A 109 -1.25 15.44 -5.74
N LYS A 110 -0.08 14.94 -6.13
CA LYS A 110 0.93 15.73 -6.84
C LYS A 110 0.45 16.21 -8.21
N ARG A 111 -0.34 15.40 -8.93
CA ARG A 111 -0.92 15.78 -10.23
C ARG A 111 -2.08 16.78 -10.12
N GLN A 112 -2.66 16.93 -8.94
CA GLN A 112 -3.79 17.84 -8.66
C GLN A 112 -3.34 19.16 -7.99
N SER A 113 -2.03 19.37 -7.80
CA SER A 113 -1.45 20.56 -7.20
C SER A 113 -0.71 21.39 -8.23
#